data_AF-A0A7J3D958-F1
#
_entry.id   AF-A0A7J3D958-F1
#
_cell.length_a   1.000
_cell.length_b   1.000
_cell.length_c   1.000
_cell.angle_alpha   90.00
_cell.angle_beta   90.00
_cell.angle_gamma   90.00
#
_symmetry.space_group_name_H-M   'P 1'
#
loop_
_entity.id
_entity.type
_entity.pdbx_description
1 polymer ?
#
loop_
_entity_poly.entity_id
_entity_poly.type
_entity_poly.pdbx_seq_one_letter_code
_entity_poly.pdbx_strand_id
1 'polypeptide(L)'
;MGCISCGEKTGDNVLLCKACFERLKDPFSLLPSLLDPTADMRLNHFCSVSMRIGPFSDSDITFGRGLEMITRLRELLMSSHKDQLPILIDRYLSMLGIDLRLYGDERLPRRGILRQIVNATSDLSFSGESWARALIRLGNIEALTAREMMKLPIEPSISIPYAKAMAENAVKRYERGELSPTLKKITEVNKAIILHFIGSSDDAIRRLDQFLSSEDFIDERHHILIWKATILLDLGRDSEAIKVIGELPKEFHERRVEKLRLLLGGLK
;
A
#
# COMPACT_ATOMS: atom_id res chain seq x y z
N MET A 1 -21.62 -14.94 19.81
CA MET A 1 -20.44 -14.67 20.66
C MET A 1 -20.50 -13.22 21.15
N GLY A 2 -19.57 -12.74 21.97
CA GLY A 2 -19.52 -11.34 22.42
C GLY A 2 -18.26 -10.64 21.92
N CYS A 3 -18.33 -9.32 21.73
CA CYS A 3 -17.18 -8.50 21.35
C CYS A 3 -16.06 -8.63 22.38
N ILE A 4 -14.83 -8.89 21.94
CA ILE A 4 -13.66 -9.05 22.83
C ILE A 4 -13.32 -7.78 23.61
N SER A 5 -13.79 -6.61 23.17
CA SER A 5 -13.47 -5.32 23.79
C SER A 5 -14.56 -4.82 24.76
N CYS A 6 -15.85 -5.03 24.47
CA CYS A 6 -16.95 -4.54 25.32
C CYS A 6 -17.96 -5.60 25.75
N GLY A 7 -17.85 -6.84 25.29
CA GLY A 7 -18.77 -7.94 25.62
C GLY A 7 -20.12 -7.92 24.89
N GLU A 8 -20.38 -6.94 24.03
CA GLU A 8 -21.66 -6.81 23.32
C GLU A 8 -21.90 -7.96 22.34
N LYS A 9 -23.16 -8.40 22.17
CA LYS A 9 -23.48 -9.55 21.30
C LYS A 9 -23.03 -9.28 19.87
N THR A 10 -22.25 -10.21 19.33
CA THR A 10 -21.79 -10.22 17.94
C THR A 10 -22.32 -11.46 17.23
N GLY A 11 -22.42 -11.38 15.90
CA GLY A 11 -22.68 -12.53 15.05
C GLY A 11 -21.62 -13.63 15.19
N ASP A 12 -21.87 -14.79 14.61
CA ASP A 12 -20.93 -15.91 14.66
C ASP A 12 -19.61 -15.53 13.97
N ASN A 13 -18.48 -15.87 14.60
CA ASN A 13 -17.11 -15.54 14.17
C ASN A 13 -16.75 -14.04 14.14
N VAL A 14 -17.58 -13.15 14.68
CA VAL A 14 -17.29 -11.71 14.79
C VAL A 14 -16.66 -11.41 16.16
N LEU A 15 -15.42 -10.93 16.16
CA LEU A 15 -14.66 -10.64 17.38
C LEU A 15 -14.85 -9.21 17.90
N LEU A 16 -15.26 -8.26 17.05
CA LEU A 16 -15.33 -6.84 17.41
C LEU A 16 -16.66 -6.22 16.96
N CYS A 17 -17.37 -5.53 17.86
CA CYS A 17 -18.62 -4.82 17.53
C CYS A 17 -18.35 -3.45 16.89
N LYS A 18 -19.37 -2.87 16.28
CA LYS A 18 -19.32 -1.54 15.64
C LYS A 18 -18.78 -0.46 16.54
N ALA A 19 -19.29 -0.34 17.77
CA ALA A 19 -18.90 0.73 18.68
C ALA A 19 -17.42 0.64 19.08
N CYS A 20 -16.90 -0.57 19.29
CA CYS A 20 -15.49 -0.79 19.61
C CYS A 20 -14.59 -0.60 18.39
N PHE A 21 -15.03 -1.02 17.20
CA PHE A 21 -14.32 -0.75 15.95
C PHE A 21 -14.23 0.75 15.65
N GLU A 22 -15.31 1.50 15.86
CA GLU A 22 -15.32 2.96 15.70
C GLU A 22 -14.46 3.70 16.73
N ARG A 23 -14.20 3.10 17.89
CA ARG A 23 -13.21 3.63 18.85
C ARG A 23 -11.77 3.39 18.39
N LEU A 24 -11.55 2.35 17.60
CA LEU A 24 -10.29 2.01 16.95
C LEU A 24 -10.12 2.70 15.60
N LYS A 25 -10.78 3.85 15.41
CA LYS A 25 -10.86 4.74 14.22
C LYS A 25 -9.53 5.14 13.56
N ASP A 26 -8.41 4.58 14.00
CA ASP A 26 -7.17 4.58 13.24
C ASP A 26 -7.00 3.24 12.50
N PRO A 27 -7.36 3.17 11.20
CA PRO A 27 -7.12 2.01 10.35
C PRO A 27 -5.68 1.48 10.42
N PHE A 28 -4.71 2.37 10.68
CA PHE A 28 -3.28 2.07 10.71
C PHE A 28 -2.82 1.47 12.05
N SER A 29 -3.65 1.56 13.09
CA SER A 29 -3.33 1.04 14.42
C SER A 29 -3.71 -0.43 14.62
N LEU A 30 -4.48 -1.00 13.68
CA LEU A 30 -5.22 -2.26 13.89
C LEU A 30 -4.64 -3.51 13.25
N LEU A 31 -3.57 -3.41 12.46
CA LEU A 31 -3.19 -4.51 11.56
C LEU A 31 -1.74 -4.93 11.77
N PRO A 32 -1.44 -5.79 12.78
CA PRO A 32 -0.12 -6.39 12.95
C PRO A 32 0.42 -7.06 11.68
N SER A 33 -0.47 -7.59 10.82
CA SER A 33 -0.14 -8.17 9.51
C SER A 33 0.43 -7.17 8.50
N LEU A 34 0.02 -5.90 8.59
CA LEU A 34 0.55 -4.82 7.76
C LEU A 34 1.80 -4.18 8.35
N LEU A 35 2.12 -4.39 9.62
CA LEU A 35 3.22 -3.64 10.23
C LEU A 35 4.55 -4.13 9.67
N ASP A 36 5.34 -3.18 9.19
CA ASP A 36 6.72 -3.45 8.85
C ASP A 36 7.63 -3.23 10.07
N PRO A 37 8.15 -4.29 10.72
CA PRO A 37 9.06 -4.15 11.86
C PRO A 37 10.42 -3.59 11.44
N THR A 38 10.76 -3.64 10.16
CA THR A 38 12.04 -3.20 9.59
C THR A 38 11.97 -1.81 8.96
N ALA A 39 10.78 -1.19 8.86
CA ALA A 39 10.66 0.14 8.26
C ALA A 39 11.50 1.19 8.99
N ASP A 40 11.60 1.09 10.32
CA ASP A 40 12.47 1.97 11.11
C ASP A 40 13.95 1.68 10.83
N MET A 41 14.33 0.42 10.64
CA MET A 41 15.69 0.05 10.23
C MET A 41 16.04 0.60 8.85
N ARG A 42 15.14 0.49 7.87
CA ARG A 42 15.34 1.05 6.52
C ARG A 42 15.49 2.56 6.56
N LEU A 43 14.59 3.26 7.24
CA LEU A 43 14.69 4.71 7.42
C LEU A 43 16.02 5.11 8.06
N ASN A 44 16.45 4.40 9.10
CA ASN A 44 17.71 4.71 9.78
C ASN A 44 18.93 4.40 8.90
N HIS A 45 18.90 3.32 8.13
CA HIS A 45 19.99 2.90 7.25
C HIS A 45 20.22 3.87 6.07
N PHE A 46 19.15 4.37 5.45
CA PHE A 46 19.24 5.35 4.35
C PHE A 46 19.58 6.77 4.80
N CYS A 47 19.63 7.01 6.12
CA CYS A 47 19.78 8.34 6.69
C CYS A 47 20.86 8.46 7.76
N SER A 48 21.65 7.42 8.04
CA SER A 48 22.69 7.52 9.06
C SER A 48 23.91 8.25 8.53
N VAL A 49 24.34 9.30 9.23
CA VAL A 49 25.73 9.75 9.22
C VAL A 49 26.37 9.19 10.47
N SER A 50 27.40 8.36 10.30
CA SER A 50 28.27 7.98 11.41
C SER A 50 29.30 9.09 11.61
N MET A 51 29.33 9.68 12.80
CA MET A 51 30.43 10.53 13.22
C MET A 51 31.28 9.73 14.20
N ARG A 52 32.54 9.53 13.85
CA ARG A 52 33.51 8.91 14.73
C ARG A 52 34.14 9.97 15.64
N ILE A 53 34.01 9.82 16.96
CA ILE A 53 34.70 10.69 17.92
C ILE A 53 35.91 9.96 18.50
N GLY A 54 37.06 10.08 17.83
CA GLY A 54 38.34 9.49 18.26
C GLY A 54 38.77 8.29 17.43
N PRO A 55 39.86 7.58 17.80
CA PRO A 55 40.45 6.54 16.96
C PRO A 55 39.82 5.15 17.11
N PHE A 56 38.82 4.96 17.98
CA PHE A 56 38.28 3.64 18.33
C PHE A 56 36.97 3.34 17.59
N SER A 57 36.77 2.08 17.17
CA SER A 57 35.54 1.63 16.49
C SER A 57 34.28 1.80 17.33
N ASP A 58 34.41 1.77 18.66
CA ASP A 58 33.29 1.85 19.60
C ASP A 58 32.83 3.30 19.86
N SER A 59 33.45 4.28 19.21
CA SER A 59 33.14 5.71 19.30
C SER A 59 32.29 6.24 18.13
N ASP A 60 31.78 5.33 17.28
CA ASP A 60 30.91 5.68 16.17
C ASP A 60 29.51 6.03 16.69
N ILE A 61 29.18 7.32 16.66
CA ILE A 61 27.83 7.81 16.97
C ILE A 61 27.05 7.88 15.67
N THR A 62 25.97 7.10 15.58
CA THR A 62 25.09 7.06 14.42
C THR A 62 24.00 8.12 14.56
N PHE A 63 24.09 9.22 13.81
CA PHE A 63 23.02 10.21 13.73
C PHE A 63 22.03 9.81 12.63
N GLY A 64 20.81 9.44 13.00
CA GLY A 64 19.76 9.13 12.04
C GLY A 64 19.09 10.40 11.47
N ARG A 65 19.42 10.80 10.23
CA ARG A 65 18.68 11.86 9.48
C ARG A 65 17.19 11.53 9.26
N GLY A 66 16.76 10.30 9.55
CA GLY A 66 15.35 9.89 9.49
C GLY A 66 14.48 10.64 10.51
N LEU A 67 15.03 10.98 11.69
CA LEU A 67 14.38 11.81 12.69
C LEU A 67 14.20 13.26 12.20
N GLU A 68 15.18 13.80 11.49
CA GLU A 68 15.13 15.14 10.91
C GLU A 68 14.01 15.27 9.86
N MET A 69 13.85 14.29 8.98
CA MET A 69 12.79 14.31 7.95
C MET A 69 11.39 14.28 8.56
N ILE A 70 11.16 13.50 9.62
CA ILE A 70 9.87 13.42 10.31
C ILE A 70 9.55 14.74 11.00
N THR A 71 10.53 15.31 11.71
CA THR A 71 10.38 16.59 12.40
C THR A 71 10.08 17.70 11.40
N ARG A 72 10.85 17.77 10.31
CA ARG A 72 10.62 18.70 9.19
C ARG A 72 9.24 18.52 8.56
N LEU A 73 8.80 17.28 8.37
CA LEU A 73 7.48 16.99 7.81
C LEU A 73 6.37 17.48 8.74
N ARG A 74 6.49 17.24 10.06
CA ARG A 74 5.54 17.74 11.05
C ARG A 74 5.49 19.27 11.07
N GLU A 75 6.64 19.93 11.04
CA GLU A 75 6.73 21.38 10.96
C GLU A 75 6.01 21.92 9.71
N LEU A 76 6.26 21.32 8.54
CA LEU A 76 5.63 21.75 7.29
C LEU A 76 4.14 21.44 7.20
N LEU A 77 3.67 20.36 7.84
CA LEU A 77 2.24 20.07 7.92
C LEU A 77 1.50 21.15 8.74
N MET A 78 2.17 21.74 9.73
CA MET A 78 1.63 22.79 10.60
C MET A 78 1.92 24.21 10.09
N SER A 79 2.84 24.39 9.14
CA SER A 79 3.22 25.69 8.62
C SER A 79 2.24 26.20 7.55
N SER A 80 2.27 27.52 7.32
CA SER A 80 1.63 28.18 6.17
C SER A 80 2.39 27.94 4.86
N HIS A 81 3.71 27.71 4.93
CA HIS A 81 4.59 27.53 3.78
C HIS A 81 4.77 26.04 3.46
N LYS A 82 4.01 25.54 2.47
CA LYS A 82 3.94 24.11 2.14
C LYS A 82 4.65 23.73 0.83
N ASP A 83 5.48 24.61 0.28
CA ASP A 83 6.08 24.44 -1.05
C ASP A 83 6.97 23.18 -1.16
N GLN A 84 7.64 22.80 -0.08
CA GLN A 84 8.50 21.61 -0.02
C GLN A 84 7.74 20.33 0.33
N LEU A 85 6.47 20.43 0.72
CA LEU A 85 5.69 19.32 1.23
C LEU A 85 5.53 18.18 0.20
N PRO A 86 5.26 18.43 -1.10
CA PRO A 86 5.15 17.35 -2.08
C PRO A 86 6.41 16.48 -2.18
N ILE A 87 7.58 17.11 -2.25
CA ILE A 87 8.88 16.43 -2.41
C ILE A 87 9.21 15.62 -1.16
N LEU A 88 8.97 16.20 0.02
CA LEU A 88 9.26 15.53 1.28
C LEU A 88 8.32 14.35 1.53
N ILE A 89 7.04 14.45 1.17
CA ILE A 89 6.11 13.32 1.26
C ILE A 89 6.52 12.20 0.31
N ASP A 90 6.76 12.49 -0.98
CA ASP A 90 7.18 11.47 -1.96
C ASP A 90 8.44 10.74 -1.47
N ARG A 91 9.46 11.50 -1.06
CA ARG A 91 10.72 10.94 -0.55
C ARG A 91 10.50 10.13 0.72
N TYR A 92 9.74 10.64 1.67
CA TYR A 92 9.48 9.96 2.94
C TYR A 92 8.77 8.61 2.71
N LEU A 93 7.72 8.58 1.90
CA LEU A 93 6.96 7.36 1.62
C LEU A 93 7.77 6.36 0.79
N SER A 94 8.56 6.84 -0.17
CA SER A 94 9.49 6.00 -0.94
C SER A 94 10.52 5.32 -0.03
N MET A 95 11.13 6.07 0.90
CA MET A 95 12.09 5.53 1.87
C MET A 95 11.48 4.51 2.84
N LEU A 96 10.17 4.60 3.08
CA LEU A 96 9.42 3.62 3.84
C LEU A 96 9.17 2.32 3.06
N GLY A 97 9.47 2.28 1.76
CA GLY A 97 9.23 1.16 0.88
C GLY A 97 7.82 1.13 0.28
N ILE A 98 7.12 2.27 0.27
CA ILE A 98 5.79 2.39 -0.35
C ILE A 98 6.01 2.75 -1.81
N ASP A 99 5.87 1.77 -2.70
CA ASP A 99 6.16 1.94 -4.13
C ASP A 99 5.02 2.67 -4.88
N LEU A 100 5.24 3.01 -6.15
CA LEU A 100 4.24 3.60 -7.05
C LEU A 100 3.29 2.52 -7.54
N ARG A 101 3.80 1.33 -7.81
CA ARG A 101 3.01 0.15 -8.13
C ARG A 101 2.48 -0.47 -6.86
N LEU A 102 1.20 -0.84 -6.87
CA LEU A 102 0.57 -1.56 -5.78
C LEU A 102 0.88 -3.04 -5.97
N TYR A 103 1.63 -3.65 -5.07
CA TYR A 103 1.99 -5.06 -5.11
C TYR A 103 0.99 -5.92 -4.35
N GLY A 104 0.45 -5.48 -3.21
CA GLY A 104 -0.47 -6.25 -2.38
C GLY A 104 0.20 -7.08 -1.27
N ASP A 105 1.51 -7.05 -1.12
CA ASP A 105 2.24 -7.62 0.03
C ASP A 105 3.09 -6.58 0.77
N GLU A 106 2.92 -5.31 0.43
CA GLU A 106 3.58 -4.22 1.14
C GLU A 106 3.11 -4.16 2.58
N ARG A 107 4.08 -3.82 3.43
CA ARG A 107 3.87 -3.57 4.85
C ARG A 107 4.00 -2.08 5.10
N LEU A 108 3.04 -1.53 5.83
CA LEU A 108 3.00 -0.14 6.24
C LEU A 108 3.77 0.04 7.56
N PRO A 109 4.54 1.13 7.73
CA PRO A 109 5.20 1.42 8.99
C PRO A 109 4.19 1.75 10.09
N ARG A 110 4.51 1.35 11.33
CA ARG A 110 3.69 1.61 12.53
C ARG A 110 3.79 3.06 13.02
N ARG A 111 3.44 4.03 12.18
CA ARG A 111 3.64 5.45 12.50
C ARG A 111 2.34 6.25 12.36
N GLY A 112 1.90 6.86 13.47
CA GLY A 112 0.76 7.78 13.48
C GLY A 112 0.93 9.00 12.56
N ILE A 113 2.15 9.30 12.12
CA ILE A 113 2.39 10.36 11.13
C ILE A 113 1.78 10.05 9.75
N LEU A 114 1.65 8.77 9.36
CA LEU A 114 1.03 8.42 8.08
C LEU A 114 -0.40 8.96 8.01
N ARG A 115 -1.16 8.77 9.08
CA ARG A 115 -2.52 9.31 9.20
C ARG A 115 -2.54 10.83 9.12
N GLN A 116 -1.59 11.50 9.79
CA GLN A 116 -1.48 12.97 9.74
C GLN A 116 -1.24 13.44 8.31
N ILE A 117 -0.34 12.77 7.57
CA ILE A 117 -0.07 13.08 6.16
C ILE A 117 -1.32 12.83 5.30
N VAL A 118 -1.92 11.65 5.40
CA VAL A 118 -3.13 11.26 4.64
C VAL A 118 -4.23 12.30 4.83
N ASN A 119 -4.52 12.67 6.07
CA ASN A 119 -5.57 13.65 6.39
C ASN A 119 -5.21 15.05 5.89
N ALA A 120 -4.00 15.54 6.20
CA ALA A 120 -3.59 16.89 5.88
C ALA A 120 -3.42 17.14 4.38
N THR A 121 -3.33 16.09 3.57
CA THR A 121 -3.12 16.17 2.11
C THR A 121 -4.39 16.05 1.29
N SER A 122 -5.52 15.71 1.91
CA SER A 122 -6.79 15.46 1.22
C SER A 122 -7.20 16.64 0.34
N ASP A 123 -7.09 17.86 0.89
CA ASP A 123 -7.56 19.09 0.24
C ASP A 123 -6.43 19.95 -0.37
N LEU A 124 -5.18 19.49 -0.31
CA LEU A 124 -4.05 20.27 -0.82
C LEU A 124 -3.90 20.12 -2.33
N SER A 125 -3.94 21.20 -3.08
CA SER A 125 -3.75 21.22 -4.54
C SER A 125 -2.36 21.71 -4.92
N PHE A 126 -1.38 20.80 -4.97
CA PHE A 126 -0.09 21.07 -5.60
C PHE A 126 -0.07 20.56 -7.05
N SER A 127 0.91 21.03 -7.82
CA SER A 127 1.20 20.55 -9.17
C SER A 127 2.58 19.88 -9.23
N GLY A 128 2.85 19.19 -10.34
CA GLY A 128 4.14 18.58 -10.62
C GLY A 128 4.25 17.10 -10.26
N GLU A 129 5.26 16.45 -10.85
CA GLU A 129 5.41 15.00 -10.80
C GLU A 129 5.69 14.47 -9.39
N SER A 130 6.47 15.19 -8.58
CA SER A 130 6.73 14.79 -7.18
C SER A 130 5.43 14.73 -6.37
N TRP A 131 4.48 15.63 -6.64
CA TRP A 131 3.18 15.57 -5.99
C TRP A 131 2.34 14.41 -6.50
N ALA A 132 2.34 14.17 -7.81
CA ALA A 132 1.64 13.03 -8.39
C ALA A 132 2.16 11.70 -7.81
N ARG A 133 3.48 11.52 -7.68
CA ARG A 133 4.08 10.35 -7.01
C ARG A 133 3.68 10.24 -5.54
N ALA A 134 3.70 11.34 -4.79
CA ALA A 134 3.24 11.37 -3.40
C ALA A 134 1.77 10.93 -3.29
N LEU A 135 0.89 11.44 -4.16
CA LEU A 135 -0.53 11.07 -4.21
C LEU A 135 -0.71 9.57 -4.50
N ILE A 136 0.05 9.01 -5.44
CA ILE A 136 0.00 7.57 -5.75
C ILE A 136 0.41 6.74 -4.53
N ARG A 137 1.50 7.09 -3.86
CA ARG A 137 1.94 6.37 -2.64
C ARG A 137 0.90 6.47 -1.52
N LEU A 138 0.29 7.63 -1.35
CA LEU A 138 -0.81 7.82 -0.39
C LEU A 138 -2.05 6.99 -0.78
N GLY A 139 -2.37 6.90 -2.08
CA GLY A 139 -3.42 6.02 -2.58
C GLY A 139 -3.13 4.56 -2.31
N ASN A 140 -1.87 4.11 -2.47
CA ASN A 140 -1.46 2.75 -2.17
C ASN A 140 -1.66 2.43 -0.67
N ILE A 141 -1.37 3.38 0.22
CA ILE A 141 -1.65 3.24 1.66
C ILE A 141 -3.15 3.00 1.93
N GLU A 142 -4.02 3.82 1.33
CA GLU A 142 -5.47 3.70 1.46
C GLU A 142 -6.01 2.40 0.82
N ALA A 143 -5.44 1.98 -0.31
CA ALA A 143 -5.79 0.72 -0.98
C ALA A 143 -5.44 -0.51 -0.12
N LEU A 144 -4.24 -0.55 0.45
CA LEU A 144 -3.80 -1.62 1.36
C LEU A 144 -4.66 -1.65 2.63
N THR A 145 -5.05 -0.48 3.12
CA THR A 145 -5.98 -0.35 4.24
C THR A 145 -7.35 -0.94 3.89
N ALA A 146 -7.90 -0.61 2.70
CA ALA A 146 -9.17 -1.17 2.23
C ALA A 146 -9.13 -2.70 2.17
N ARG A 147 -8.06 -3.28 1.61
CA ARG A 147 -7.89 -4.73 1.52
C ARG A 147 -7.94 -5.40 2.89
N GLU A 148 -7.22 -4.86 3.86
CA GLU A 148 -7.18 -5.50 5.18
C GLU A 148 -8.46 -5.30 5.97
N MET A 149 -9.16 -4.17 5.77
CA MET A 149 -10.50 -3.99 6.31
C MET A 149 -11.46 -5.10 5.83
N MET A 150 -11.34 -5.52 4.57
CA MET A 150 -12.12 -6.64 4.02
C MET A 150 -11.78 -7.99 4.65
N LYS A 151 -10.60 -8.14 5.28
CA LYS A 151 -10.16 -9.38 5.95
C LYS A 151 -10.42 -9.38 7.46
N LEU A 152 -10.83 -8.26 8.04
CA LEU A 152 -11.05 -8.19 9.48
C LEU A 152 -12.18 -9.13 9.91
N PRO A 153 -12.02 -9.87 11.03
CA PRO A 153 -13.07 -10.72 11.60
C PRO A 153 -14.11 -9.88 12.35
N ILE A 154 -14.68 -8.89 11.65
CA ILE A 154 -15.77 -8.03 12.12
C ILE A 154 -16.98 -8.19 11.20
N GLU A 155 -18.12 -7.66 11.60
CA GLU A 155 -19.34 -7.80 10.81
C GLU A 155 -19.17 -7.17 9.41
N PRO A 156 -19.50 -7.90 8.32
CA PRO A 156 -19.34 -7.39 6.95
C PRO A 156 -20.12 -6.10 6.68
N SER A 157 -21.27 -5.92 7.34
CA SER A 157 -22.07 -4.69 7.29
C SER A 157 -21.31 -3.45 7.78
N ILE A 158 -20.23 -3.65 8.55
CA ILE A 158 -19.34 -2.61 9.07
C ILE A 158 -18.06 -2.55 8.24
N SER A 159 -17.35 -3.65 8.02
CA SER A 159 -16.05 -3.60 7.32
C SER A 159 -16.17 -3.16 5.85
N ILE A 160 -17.20 -3.63 5.13
CA ILE A 160 -17.33 -3.38 3.69
C ILE A 160 -17.53 -1.89 3.37
N PRO A 161 -18.45 -1.14 4.03
CA PRO A 161 -18.57 0.30 3.76
C PRO A 161 -17.28 1.07 4.04
N TYR A 162 -16.57 0.74 5.12
CA TYR A 162 -15.29 1.38 5.45
C TYR A 162 -14.21 1.06 4.42
N ALA A 163 -14.10 -0.20 3.99
CA ALA A 163 -13.17 -0.60 2.94
C ALA A 163 -13.46 0.12 1.62
N LYS A 164 -14.74 0.22 1.23
CA LYS A 164 -15.15 0.96 0.03
C LYS A 164 -14.81 2.44 0.11
N ALA A 165 -15.04 3.09 1.26
CA ALA A 165 -14.65 4.50 1.45
C ALA A 165 -13.13 4.71 1.32
N MET A 166 -12.31 3.78 1.84
CA MET A 166 -10.85 3.84 1.68
C MET A 166 -10.44 3.62 0.22
N ALA A 167 -11.07 2.67 -0.47
CA ALA A 167 -10.83 2.44 -1.89
C ALA A 167 -11.22 3.66 -2.76
N GLU A 168 -12.33 4.32 -2.47
CA GLU A 168 -12.75 5.55 -3.14
C GLU A 168 -11.74 6.69 -2.93
N ASN A 169 -11.21 6.84 -1.71
CA ASN A 169 -10.17 7.83 -1.44
C ASN A 169 -8.89 7.53 -2.22
N ALA A 170 -8.48 6.27 -2.27
CA ALA A 170 -7.32 5.84 -3.05
C ALA A 170 -7.49 6.16 -4.54
N VAL A 171 -8.68 5.87 -5.10
CA VAL A 171 -9.01 6.19 -6.50
C VAL A 171 -8.93 7.69 -6.76
N LYS A 172 -9.49 8.54 -5.88
CA LYS A 172 -9.37 10.01 -6.00
C LYS A 172 -7.93 10.48 -6.01
N ARG A 173 -7.04 9.85 -5.21
CA ARG A 173 -5.61 10.18 -5.23
C ARG A 173 -4.95 9.76 -6.54
N TYR A 174 -5.30 8.60 -7.07
CA TYR A 174 -4.79 8.15 -8.38
C TYR A 174 -5.26 9.06 -9.51
N GLU A 175 -6.52 9.47 -9.55
CA GLU A 175 -7.04 10.44 -10.54
C GLU A 175 -6.26 11.75 -10.53
N ARG A 176 -5.86 12.21 -9.34
CA ARG A 176 -5.03 13.41 -9.20
C ARG A 176 -3.57 13.15 -9.61
N GLY A 177 -3.06 11.94 -9.41
CA GLY A 177 -1.74 11.51 -9.86
C GLY A 177 -1.65 11.32 -11.39
N GLU A 178 -2.74 10.89 -12.02
CA GLU A 178 -2.89 10.67 -13.47
C GLU A 178 -2.70 11.93 -14.31
N LEU A 179 -2.81 13.11 -13.68
CA LEU A 179 -2.48 14.39 -14.32
C LEU A 179 -1.02 14.45 -14.78
N SER A 180 -0.15 13.57 -14.26
CA SER A 180 1.19 13.33 -14.78
C SER A 180 1.17 12.20 -15.84
N PRO A 181 1.46 12.49 -17.12
CA PRO A 181 1.39 11.48 -18.19
C PRO A 181 2.28 10.26 -17.97
N THR A 182 3.43 10.44 -17.32
CA THR A 182 4.39 9.37 -17.03
C THR A 182 3.87 8.37 -15.98
N LEU A 183 2.86 8.74 -15.21
CA LEU A 183 2.31 7.95 -14.10
C LEU A 183 0.91 7.38 -14.41
N LYS A 184 0.32 7.74 -15.54
CA LYS A 184 -1.04 7.35 -15.93
C LYS A 184 -1.24 5.82 -15.99
N LYS A 185 -0.30 5.10 -16.61
CA LYS A 185 -0.41 3.64 -16.74
C LYS A 185 -0.37 2.94 -15.39
N ILE A 186 0.55 3.35 -14.52
CA ILE A 186 0.71 2.82 -13.15
C ILE A 186 -0.59 3.01 -12.35
N THR A 187 -1.18 4.19 -12.44
CA THR A 187 -2.42 4.54 -11.73
C THR A 187 -3.63 3.77 -12.24
N GLU A 188 -3.75 3.59 -13.56
CA GLU A 188 -4.81 2.76 -14.17
C GLU A 188 -4.72 1.29 -13.72
N VAL A 189 -3.51 0.74 -13.64
CA VAL A 189 -3.28 -0.62 -13.11
C VAL A 189 -3.62 -0.70 -11.62
N ASN A 190 -3.18 0.25 -10.81
CA ASN A 190 -3.51 0.30 -9.37
C ASN A 190 -5.02 0.40 -9.13
N LYS A 191 -5.76 1.16 -9.95
CA LYS A 191 -7.23 1.24 -9.90
C LYS A 191 -7.87 -0.13 -10.16
N ALA A 192 -7.38 -0.87 -11.15
CA ALA A 192 -7.89 -2.22 -11.44
C ALA A 192 -7.65 -3.18 -10.27
N ILE A 193 -6.50 -3.10 -9.62
CA ILE A 193 -6.16 -3.93 -8.45
C ILE A 193 -7.08 -3.64 -7.26
N ILE A 194 -7.43 -2.37 -7.03
CA ILE A 194 -8.37 -2.00 -5.96
C ILE A 194 -9.73 -2.69 -6.11
N LEU A 195 -10.21 -2.90 -7.34
CA LEU A 195 -11.48 -3.59 -7.57
C LEU A 195 -11.46 -4.99 -6.95
N HIS A 196 -10.35 -5.72 -7.08
CA HIS A 196 -10.19 -7.01 -6.43
C HIS A 196 -10.20 -6.87 -4.89
N PHE A 197 -9.51 -5.87 -4.34
CA PHE A 197 -9.48 -5.66 -2.88
C PHE A 197 -10.86 -5.43 -2.27
N ILE A 198 -11.81 -4.85 -3.01
CA ILE A 198 -13.19 -4.61 -2.55
C ILE A 198 -14.18 -5.69 -2.99
N GLY A 199 -13.71 -6.81 -3.51
CA GLY A 199 -14.53 -7.98 -3.88
C GLY A 199 -15.02 -8.02 -5.33
N SER A 200 -14.67 -7.04 -6.17
CA SER A 200 -14.98 -7.01 -7.60
C SER A 200 -13.86 -7.66 -8.44
N SER A 201 -13.49 -8.90 -8.10
CA SER A 201 -12.36 -9.62 -8.72
C SER A 201 -12.54 -9.85 -10.23
N ASP A 202 -13.75 -10.15 -10.70
CA ASP A 202 -14.00 -10.36 -12.14
C ASP A 202 -13.85 -9.04 -12.93
N ASP A 203 -14.29 -7.92 -12.36
CA ASP A 203 -14.10 -6.60 -12.97
C ASP A 203 -12.62 -6.23 -13.05
N ALA A 204 -11.85 -6.57 -12.01
CA ALA A 204 -10.41 -6.42 -11.99
C ALA A 204 -9.75 -7.22 -13.13
N ILE A 205 -10.07 -8.51 -13.26
CA ILE A 205 -9.53 -9.37 -14.32
C ILE A 205 -9.87 -8.79 -15.70
N ARG A 206 -11.13 -8.39 -15.95
CA ARG A 206 -11.52 -7.79 -17.24
C ARG A 206 -10.71 -6.54 -17.57
N ARG A 207 -10.41 -5.69 -16.59
CA ARG A 207 -9.56 -4.50 -16.78
C ARG A 207 -8.11 -4.88 -17.09
N LEU A 208 -7.55 -5.83 -16.35
CA LEU A 208 -6.19 -6.33 -16.60
C LEU A 208 -6.06 -6.96 -18.00
N ASP A 209 -7.08 -7.68 -18.47
CA ASP A 209 -7.11 -8.25 -19.82
C ASP A 209 -7.15 -7.17 -20.92
N GLN A 210 -7.91 -6.10 -20.70
CA GLN A 210 -7.91 -4.93 -21.59
C GLN A 210 -6.52 -4.30 -21.68
N PHE A 211 -5.82 -4.17 -20.54
CA PHE A 211 -4.45 -3.65 -20.52
C PHE A 211 -3.46 -4.59 -21.23
N LEU A 212 -3.54 -5.91 -21.01
CA LEU A 212 -2.69 -6.89 -21.69
C LEU A 212 -2.87 -6.94 -23.21
N SER A 213 -4.04 -6.51 -23.70
CA SER A 213 -4.36 -6.43 -25.12
C SER A 213 -3.95 -5.11 -25.77
N SER A 214 -3.50 -4.12 -24.98
CA SER A 214 -3.08 -2.81 -25.46
C SER A 214 -1.56 -2.68 -25.53
N GLU A 215 -1.05 -2.14 -26.64
CA GLU A 215 0.38 -1.82 -26.79
C GLU A 215 0.84 -0.74 -25.81
N ASP A 216 -0.09 0.10 -25.33
CA ASP A 216 0.22 1.16 -24.37
C ASP A 216 0.75 0.60 -23.04
N PHE A 217 0.46 -0.65 -22.68
CA PHE A 217 0.81 -1.22 -21.36
C PHE A 217 1.99 -2.18 -21.41
N ILE A 218 2.80 -2.17 -22.47
CA ILE A 218 4.00 -3.02 -22.59
C ILE A 218 4.91 -2.94 -21.36
N ASP A 219 5.17 -1.74 -20.86
CA ASP A 219 6.07 -1.52 -19.71
C ASP A 219 5.49 -2.07 -18.39
N GLU A 220 4.16 -2.21 -18.30
CA GLU A 220 3.45 -2.72 -17.12
C GLU A 220 3.07 -4.19 -17.25
N ARG A 221 3.36 -4.83 -18.40
CA ARG A 221 2.85 -6.17 -18.74
C ARG A 221 3.15 -7.21 -17.67
N HIS A 222 4.39 -7.26 -17.17
CA HIS A 222 4.77 -8.23 -16.14
C HIS A 222 3.99 -8.01 -14.84
N HIS A 223 3.82 -6.75 -14.43
CA HIS A 223 3.08 -6.41 -13.21
C HIS A 223 1.59 -6.80 -13.35
N ILE A 224 1.00 -6.55 -14.52
CA ILE A 224 -0.38 -6.93 -14.83
C ILE A 224 -0.56 -8.46 -14.81
N LEU A 225 0.37 -9.22 -15.41
CA LEU A 225 0.33 -10.69 -15.40
C LEU A 225 0.43 -11.26 -13.99
N ILE A 226 1.33 -10.74 -13.16
CA ILE A 226 1.48 -11.15 -11.75
C ILE A 226 0.18 -10.93 -10.98
N TRP A 227 -0.46 -9.77 -11.16
CA TRP A 227 -1.72 -9.48 -10.50
C TRP A 227 -2.87 -10.35 -10.98
N LYS A 228 -3.00 -10.53 -12.30
CA LYS A 228 -4.01 -11.43 -12.86
C LYS A 228 -3.86 -12.84 -12.29
N ALA A 229 -2.63 -13.37 -12.25
CA ALA A 229 -2.36 -14.69 -11.66
C ALA A 229 -2.70 -14.74 -10.16
N THR A 230 -2.37 -13.69 -9.41
CA THR A 230 -2.69 -13.59 -7.98
C THR A 230 -4.20 -13.61 -7.75
N ILE A 231 -4.96 -12.83 -8.51
CA ILE A 231 -6.43 -12.77 -8.39
C ILE A 231 -7.05 -14.12 -8.76
N LEU A 232 -6.55 -14.77 -9.82
CA LEU A 232 -7.03 -16.10 -10.23
C LEU A 232 -6.80 -17.16 -9.14
N LEU A 233 -5.65 -17.13 -8.46
CA LEU A 233 -5.38 -18.00 -7.31
C LEU A 233 -6.32 -17.73 -6.14
N ASP A 234 -6.56 -16.46 -5.81
CA ASP A 234 -7.47 -16.08 -4.73
C ASP A 234 -8.93 -16.52 -5.01
N LEU A 235 -9.28 -16.72 -6.29
CA LEU A 235 -10.56 -17.27 -6.75
C LEU A 235 -10.56 -18.81 -6.90
N GLY A 236 -9.45 -19.50 -6.64
CA GLY A 236 -9.31 -20.96 -6.83
C GLY A 236 -9.25 -21.40 -8.29
N ARG A 237 -8.90 -20.51 -9.22
CA ARG A 237 -8.79 -20.77 -10.67
C ARG A 237 -7.35 -21.12 -11.05
N ASP A 238 -6.79 -22.13 -10.38
CA ASP A 238 -5.36 -22.46 -10.41
C ASP A 238 -4.84 -22.77 -11.82
N SER A 239 -5.63 -23.49 -12.63
CA SER A 239 -5.25 -23.84 -14.01
C SER A 239 -5.08 -22.60 -14.91
N GLU A 240 -5.87 -21.56 -14.68
CA GLU A 240 -5.75 -20.30 -15.41
C GLU A 240 -4.58 -19.48 -14.88
N ALA A 241 -4.36 -19.47 -13.56
CA ALA A 241 -3.20 -18.80 -12.96
C ALA A 241 -1.87 -19.38 -13.49
N ILE A 242 -1.77 -20.71 -13.64
CA ILE A 242 -0.61 -21.39 -14.24
C ILE A 242 -0.37 -20.91 -15.68
N LYS A 243 -1.42 -20.79 -16.49
CA LYS A 243 -1.30 -20.32 -17.88
C LYS A 243 -0.76 -18.89 -17.93
N VAL A 244 -1.30 -17.99 -17.11
CA VAL A 244 -0.88 -16.58 -17.02
C VAL A 244 0.58 -16.47 -16.58
N ILE A 245 1.01 -17.24 -15.57
CA ILE A 245 2.42 -17.25 -15.13
C ILE A 245 3.34 -17.83 -16.22
N GLY A 246 2.85 -18.77 -17.03
CA GLY A 246 3.57 -19.32 -18.18
C GLY A 246 3.89 -18.28 -19.26
N GLU A 247 3.18 -17.16 -19.31
CA GLU A 247 3.48 -16.04 -20.21
C GLU A 247 4.67 -15.19 -19.75
N LEU A 248 5.08 -15.30 -18.48
CA LEU A 248 6.25 -14.60 -17.97
C LEU A 248 7.54 -15.26 -18.47
N PRO A 249 8.60 -14.49 -18.79
CA PRO A 249 9.89 -15.07 -19.16
C PRO A 249 10.39 -16.05 -18.09
N LYS A 250 10.97 -17.18 -18.51
CA LYS A 250 11.47 -18.20 -17.58
C LYS A 250 12.53 -17.65 -16.61
N GLU A 251 13.36 -16.73 -17.12
CA GLU A 251 14.42 -16.02 -16.40
C GLU A 251 13.89 -14.82 -15.58
N PHE A 252 12.58 -14.59 -15.57
CA PHE A 252 12.00 -13.55 -14.75
C PHE A 252 12.02 -13.98 -13.28
N HIS A 253 13.03 -13.49 -12.56
CA HIS A 253 13.29 -13.78 -11.16
C HIS A 253 12.78 -12.66 -10.27
N GLU A 254 11.46 -12.61 -10.09
CA GLU A 254 10.84 -11.79 -9.06
C GLU A 254 10.40 -12.69 -7.90
N ARG A 255 10.67 -12.27 -6.66
CA ARG A 255 10.32 -13.03 -5.44
C ARG A 255 8.84 -13.45 -5.42
N ARG A 256 7.97 -12.61 -5.97
CA ARG A 256 6.52 -12.86 -6.04
C ARG A 256 6.19 -13.96 -7.03
N VAL A 257 6.83 -13.95 -8.20
CA VAL A 257 6.69 -15.01 -9.20
C VAL A 257 7.19 -16.33 -8.66
N GLU A 258 8.30 -16.33 -7.91
CA GLU A 258 8.78 -17.54 -7.24
C GLU A 258 7.79 -18.05 -6.19
N LYS A 259 7.23 -17.16 -5.37
CA LYS A 259 6.17 -17.51 -4.41
C LYS A 259 4.95 -18.11 -5.12
N LEU A 260 4.50 -17.51 -6.23
CA LEU A 260 3.37 -18.02 -7.02
C LEU A 260 3.70 -19.39 -7.63
N ARG A 261 4.91 -19.58 -8.15
CA ARG A 261 5.40 -20.86 -8.68
C ARG A 261 5.44 -21.94 -7.59
N LEU A 262 5.86 -21.60 -6.37
CA LEU A 262 5.85 -22.53 -5.24
C LEU A 262 4.42 -22.93 -4.84
N LEU A 263 3.52 -21.96 -4.74
CA LEU A 263 2.10 -22.20 -4.42
C LEU A 263 1.44 -23.13 -5.46
N LEU A 264 1.76 -22.94 -6.74
CA LEU A 264 1.22 -23.74 -7.84
C LEU A 264 1.96 -25.08 -8.05
N GLY A 265 3.25 -25.14 -7.73
CA GLY A 265 4.07 -26.34 -7.84
C GLY A 265 3.78 -27.38 -6.77
N GLY A 266 3.30 -26.94 -5.59
CA GLY A 266 2.82 -27.82 -4.52
C GLY A 266 1.43 -28.43 -4.76
N LEU A 267 0.76 -28.09 -5.86
CA LEU A 267 -0.55 -28.61 -6.27
C LEU A 267 -0.46 -29.71 -7.35
N LYS A 268 0.75 -30.21 -7.65
CA LYS A 268 1.00 -31.32 -8.57
C LYS A 268 1.06 -32.67 -7.86
#